data_AF-A0A258KFE0-F1
#
_entry.id   AF-A0A258KFE0-F1
#
_cell.length_a   1.000
_cell.length_b   1.000
_cell.length_c   1.000
_cell.angle_alpha   90.00
_cell.angle_beta   90.00
_cell.angle_gamma   90.00
#
_symmetry.space_group_name_H-M   'P 1'
#
loop_
_entity.id
_entity.type
_entity.pdbx_description
1 polymer ?
#
loop_
_entity_poly.entity_id
_entity_poly.type
_entity_poly.pdbx_seq_one_letter_code
_entity_poly.pdbx_strand_id
1 'polypeptide(L)'
;MQLPYYIDLLGTLVFAVSGALAASDKNMYRDIFGVTFTGFVTAVGGGTLRDMILGVRPTWVVDGNYLIAITLGVIIAIIFKYYIL
;
A
#
# COMPACT_ATOMS: atom_id res chain seq x y z
N MET A 1 -13.73 -8.92 -17.31
CA MET A 1 -13.56 -8.83 -15.84
C MET A 1 -12.50 -7.79 -15.47
N GLN A 2 -12.67 -6.53 -15.88
CA GLN A 2 -11.67 -5.47 -15.61
C GLN A 2 -12.01 -4.64 -14.36
N LEU A 3 -13.29 -4.52 -14.02
CA LEU A 3 -13.74 -3.71 -12.90
C LEU A 3 -13.18 -4.17 -11.53
N PRO A 4 -13.21 -5.46 -11.16
CA PRO A 4 -12.67 -5.89 -9.87
C PRO A 4 -11.17 -5.64 -9.74
N TYR A 5 -10.43 -5.80 -10.85
CA TYR A 5 -9.00 -5.54 -10.91
C TYR A 5 -8.66 -4.08 -10.61
N TYR A 6 -9.33 -3.13 -11.25
CA TYR A 6 -9.09 -1.71 -11.00
C TYR A 6 -9.49 -1.29 -9.57
N ILE A 7 -10.55 -1.88 -9.01
CA ILE A 7 -10.95 -1.62 -7.63
C ILE A 7 -9.89 -2.15 -6.65
N ASP A 8 -9.33 -3.33 -6.89
CA ASP A 8 -8.28 -3.92 -6.04
C ASP A 8 -7.00 -3.07 -6.08
N LEU A 9 -6.63 -2.57 -7.27
CA LEU A 9 -5.50 -1.68 -7.44
C LEU A 9 -5.70 -0.33 -6.72
N LEU A 10 -6.90 0.26 -6.83
CA LEU A 10 -7.26 1.47 -6.10
C LEU A 10 -7.27 1.25 -4.59
N GLY A 11 -7.83 0.12 -4.13
CA GLY A 11 -7.82 -0.25 -2.71
C GLY A 11 -6.39 -0.38 -2.18
N THR A 12 -5.52 -1.07 -2.92
CA THR A 12 -4.09 -1.23 -2.60
C THR A 12 -3.41 0.13 -2.46
N LEU A 13 -3.66 1.07 -3.39
CA LEU A 13 -3.12 2.42 -3.33
C LEU A 13 -3.59 3.18 -2.08
N VAL A 14 -4.90 3.16 -1.79
CA VAL A 14 -5.47 3.85 -0.62
C VAL A 14 -4.93 3.27 0.69
N PHE A 15 -4.78 1.95 0.78
CA PHE A 15 -4.18 1.30 1.96
C PHE A 15 -2.69 1.65 2.13
N ALA A 16 -1.94 1.76 1.04
CA ALA A 16 -0.55 2.22 1.08
C ALA A 16 -0.45 3.64 1.64
N VAL A 17 -1.33 4.55 1.19
CA VAL A 17 -1.41 5.92 1.70
C VAL A 17 -1.71 5.92 3.20
N SER A 18 -2.74 5.17 3.63
CA SER A 18 -3.16 5.10 5.03
C SER A 18 -2.04 4.55 5.94
N GLY A 19 -1.39 3.46 5.53
CA GLY A 19 -0.28 2.87 6.30
C GLY A 19 0.94 3.80 6.39
N ALA A 20 1.28 4.48 5.30
CA ALA A 20 2.38 5.44 5.26
C ALA A 20 2.11 6.69 6.13
N LEU A 21 0.88 7.22 6.12
CA LEU A 21 0.48 8.33 7.00
C LEU A 21 0.46 7.91 8.48
N ALA A 22 -0.08 6.71 8.79
CA ALA A 22 -0.10 6.20 10.16
C ALA A 22 1.30 5.98 10.74
N ALA A 23 2.27 5.53 9.93
CA ALA A 23 3.67 5.44 10.33
C ALA A 23 4.31 6.82 10.53
N SER A 24 3.91 7.78 9.70
CA SER A 24 4.39 9.15 9.70
C SER A 24 4.01 9.97 10.93
N ASP A 25 2.84 9.73 11.54
CA ASP A 25 2.33 10.53 12.66
C ASP A 25 2.94 10.14 14.02
N LYS A 26 3.49 8.94 14.16
CA LYS A 26 3.85 8.37 15.48
C LYS A 26 5.19 8.81 16.06
N ASN A 27 5.86 9.86 15.53
CA ASN A 27 7.25 10.20 15.89
C ASN A 27 8.24 9.02 15.80
N MET A 28 7.82 7.87 15.22
CA MET A 28 8.68 6.74 14.84
C MET A 28 9.40 7.10 13.55
N TYR A 29 10.22 8.14 13.69
CA TYR A 29 11.36 8.56 12.92
C TYR A 29 11.11 8.95 11.46
N ARG A 30 11.88 9.95 11.03
CA ARG A 30 12.04 10.46 9.66
C ARG A 30 12.63 9.40 8.70
N ASP A 31 12.40 8.12 8.97
CA ASP A 31 12.93 7.01 8.21
C ASP A 31 11.95 6.66 7.08
N ILE A 32 12.34 7.08 5.88
CA ILE A 32 11.62 6.78 4.63
C ILE A 32 11.41 5.27 4.47
N PHE A 33 12.35 4.45 4.96
CA PHE A 33 12.21 3.00 4.92
C PHE A 33 11.05 2.52 5.78
N GLY A 34 10.95 2.94 7.04
CA GLY A 34 9.85 2.58 7.93
C GLY A 34 8.48 2.98 7.41
N VAL A 35 8.36 4.20 6.85
CA VAL A 35 7.12 4.69 6.22
C VAL A 35 6.74 3.83 5.00
N THR A 36 7.70 3.56 4.13
CA THR A 36 7.48 2.76 2.91
C THR A 36 7.13 1.32 3.26
N PHE A 37 7.84 0.71 4.21
CA PHE A 37 7.62 -0.66 4.63
C PHE A 37 6.26 -0.83 5.30
N THR A 38 5.86 0.10 6.17
CA THR A 38 4.53 0.05 6.81
C THR A 38 3.43 0.22 5.79
N GLY A 39 3.54 1.20 4.88
CA GLY A 39 2.59 1.37 3.77
C GLY A 39 2.49 0.12 2.90
N PHE A 40 3.62 -0.50 2.57
CA PHE A 40 3.67 -1.75 1.81
C PHE A 40 2.93 -2.89 2.52
N VAL A 41 3.27 -3.16 3.78
CA VAL A 41 2.64 -4.25 4.55
C VAL A 41 1.13 -4.03 4.70
N THR A 42 0.70 -2.80 4.96
CA THR A 42 -0.73 -2.45 5.04
C THR A 42 -1.45 -2.69 3.71
N ALA A 43 -0.82 -2.32 2.59
CA ALA A 43 -1.41 -2.47 1.26
C ALA A 43 -1.52 -3.94 0.82
N VAL A 44 -0.48 -4.75 1.00
CA VAL A 44 -0.50 -6.16 0.56
C VAL A 44 -1.16 -7.09 1.57
N GLY A 45 -1.24 -6.72 2.84
CA GLY A 45 -1.67 -7.63 3.92
C GLY A 45 -3.06 -8.21 3.70
N GLY A 46 -4.05 -7.38 3.39
CA GLY A 46 -5.42 -7.82 3.15
C GLY A 46 -5.55 -8.70 1.91
N GLY A 47 -4.98 -8.29 0.78
CA GLY A 47 -4.98 -9.05 -0.47
C GLY A 47 -4.25 -10.39 -0.34
N THR A 48 -3.11 -10.41 0.36
CA THR A 48 -2.35 -11.63 0.64
C THR A 48 -3.16 -12.61 1.48
N LEU A 49 -3.82 -12.14 2.54
CA LEU A 49 -4.69 -12.99 3.37
C LEU A 49 -5.86 -13.56 2.56
N ARG A 50 -6.52 -12.73 1.74
CA ARG A 50 -7.57 -13.18 0.81
C ARG A 50 -7.04 -14.29 -0.10
N ASP A 51 -5.90 -14.06 -0.74
CA ASP A 51 -5.34 -14.97 -1.73
C ASP A 51 -4.90 -16.29 -1.10
N MET A 52 -4.33 -16.25 0.12
CA MET A 52 -3.99 -17.45 0.90
C MET A 52 -5.22 -18.27 1.29
N ILE A 53 -6.31 -17.61 1.72
CA ILE A 53 -7.58 -18.30 2.05
C ILE A 53 -8.17 -18.98 0.82
N LEU A 54 -8.02 -18.36 -0.36
CA LEU A 54 -8.47 -18.92 -1.63
C LEU A 54 -7.50 -19.97 -2.22
N GLY A 55 -6.35 -20.21 -1.58
CA GLY A 55 -5.34 -21.15 -2.06
C GLY A 55 -4.63 -20.72 -3.35
N VAL A 56 -4.64 -19.42 -3.66
CA VAL A 56 -3.99 -18.85 -4.84
C VAL A 56 -2.72 -18.10 -4.45
N ARG A 57 -1.82 -17.90 -5.42
CA ARG A 57 -0.61 -17.10 -5.19
C ARG A 57 -1.00 -15.64 -4.94
N PRO A 58 -0.33 -14.94 -4.00
CA PRO A 58 -0.60 -13.53 -3.76
C PRO A 58 -0.49 -12.70 -5.04
N THR A 59 -1.54 -11.95 -5.32
CA THR A 59 -1.73 -11.14 -6.53
C THR A 59 -0.57 -10.17 -6.78
N TRP A 60 -0.06 -9.51 -5.75
CA TRP A 60 1.09 -8.60 -5.84
C TRP A 60 2.42 -9.26 -6.21
N VAL A 61 2.53 -10.59 -6.06
CA VAL A 61 3.71 -11.38 -6.50
C VAL A 61 3.60 -11.73 -7.99
N VAL A 62 2.37 -11.90 -8.48
CA VAL A 62 2.10 -12.29 -9.87
C VAL A 62 2.01 -11.06 -10.79
N ASP A 63 1.54 -9.93 -10.26
CA ASP A 63 1.32 -8.70 -11.01
C ASP A 63 2.08 -7.52 -10.39
N GLY A 64 3.07 -7.02 -11.15
CA GLY A 64 3.90 -5.89 -10.74
C GLY A 64 3.15 -4.55 -10.65
N ASN A 65 1.94 -4.42 -11.20
CA ASN A 65 1.15 -3.20 -11.10
C ASN A 65 0.81 -2.85 -9.64
N TYR A 66 0.67 -3.85 -8.78
CA TYR A 66 0.44 -3.64 -7.34
C TYR A 66 1.64 -2.94 -6.68
N LEU A 67 2.87 -3.30 -7.05
CA LEU A 67 4.07 -2.63 -6.53
C LEU A 67 4.13 -1.16 -6.97
N ILE A 68 3.70 -0.87 -8.20
CA ILE A 68 3.57 0.49 -8.71
C ILE A 68 2.52 1.26 -7.91
N ALA A 69 1.34 0.66 -7.69
CA ALA A 69 0.26 1.28 -6.92
C ALA A 69 0.67 1.59 -5.46
N ILE A 70 1.39 0.67 -4.82
CA ILE A 70 1.92 0.87 -3.46
C ILE A 70 2.93 2.01 -3.45
N THR A 71 3.89 1.99 -4.38
CA THR A 71 4.93 3.03 -4.46
C THR A 71 4.31 4.41 -4.69
N LEU A 72 3.34 4.50 -5.60
CA LEU A 72 2.56 5.72 -5.82
C LEU A 72 1.81 6.16 -4.56
N GLY A 73 1.15 5.24 -3.86
CA GLY A 73 0.46 5.53 -2.60
C GLY A 73 1.39 6.08 -1.52
N VAL A 74 2.58 5.49 -1.36
CA VAL A 74 3.59 5.99 -0.40
C VAL A 74 4.08 7.39 -0.80
N ILE A 75 4.36 7.64 -2.08
CA ILE A 75 4.76 8.98 -2.57
C ILE A 75 3.65 10.00 -2.29
N ILE A 76 2.40 9.65 -2.58
CA ILE A 76 1.25 10.51 -2.32
C ILE A 76 1.15 10.83 -0.83
N ALA A 77 1.31 9.84 0.06
CA ALA A 77 1.29 10.07 1.50
C ALA A 77 2.41 11.01 1.97
N ILE A 78 3.63 10.85 1.46
CA ILE A 78 4.77 11.70 1.81
C ILE A 78 4.53 13.14 1.35
N ILE A 79 4.06 13.33 0.11
CA ILE A 79 3.71 14.65 -0.43
C ILE A 79 2.58 15.27 0.39
N PHE A 80 1.51 14.52 0.63
CA PHE A 80 0.35 14.99 1.40
C PHE A 80 0.77 15.46 2.79
N LYS A 81 1.61 14.67 3.47
CA LYS A 81 2.19 15.08 4.75
C LYS A 81 2.98 16.38 4.61
N TYR A 82 3.94 16.45 3.69
CA TYR A 82 4.82 17.62 3.55
C TYR A 82 4.09 18.95 3.27
N TYR A 83 2.99 18.91 2.50
CA TYR A 83 2.28 20.13 2.09
C TYR A 83 1.09 20.51 2.99
N ILE A 84 0.48 19.56 3.71
CA ILE A 84 -0.79 19.78 4.42
C ILE A 84 -0.66 19.60 5.94
N LEU A 85 0.25 18.74 6.43
CA LEU A 85 0.44 18.43 7.85
C LEU A 85 1.78 18.98 8.38
#